data_AF-A0A6C0Q5T0-F1
#
_entry.id   AF-A0A6C0Q5T0-F1
#
_cell.length_a   1.000
_cell.length_b   1.000
_cell.length_c   1.000
_cell.angle_alpha   90.00
_cell.angle_beta   90.00
_cell.angle_gamma   90.00
#
_symmetry.space_group_name_H-M   'P 1'
#
loop_
_entity.id
_entity.type
_entity.pdbx_description
1 polymer ?
#
loop_
_entity_poly.entity_id
_entity_poly.type
_entity_poly.pdbx_seq_one_letter_code
_entity_poly.pdbx_strand_id
1 'polypeptide(L)'
;MNDREPPGTLAPHIPADLYRQAQTTGQPIVIVTHTPAQGRPARAYLLPIVVITTGALGIVGTFAAVLALLDYAAHTAAAIAGAAGPIGIGGLTLKLTRPKGK
;
A
#
# COMPACT_ATOMS: atom_id res chain seq x y z
N MET A 1 -44.92 32.37 -3.32
CA MET A 1 -43.57 31.93 -3.73
C MET A 1 -43.22 30.76 -2.84
N ASN A 2 -43.23 29.54 -3.38
CA ASN A 2 -42.85 28.33 -2.64
C ASN A 2 -41.47 27.93 -3.13
N ASP A 3 -40.46 28.63 -2.64
CA ASP A 3 -39.06 28.27 -2.89
C ASP A 3 -38.76 27.02 -2.06
N ARG A 4 -38.84 25.86 -2.72
CA ARG A 4 -38.28 24.62 -2.16
C ARG A 4 -36.78 24.71 -2.33
N GLU A 5 -36.12 25.18 -1.29
CA GLU A 5 -34.67 25.30 -1.21
C GLU A 5 -34.02 23.93 -1.46
N PRO A 6 -32.87 23.87 -2.18
CA PRO A 6 -32.20 22.61 -2.46
C PRO A 6 -31.77 21.91 -1.17
N PRO A 7 -31.99 20.58 -1.06
CA PRO A 7 -31.60 19.84 0.12
C PRO A 7 -30.06 19.85 0.26
N GLY A 8 -29.57 20.43 1.37
CA GLY A 8 -28.16 20.34 1.79
C GLY A 8 -27.32 21.61 1.70
N THR A 9 -27.85 22.73 1.19
CA THR A 9 -27.06 23.97 1.01
C THR A 9 -27.11 24.91 2.22
N LEU A 10 -28.20 24.88 2.98
CA LEU A 10 -28.37 25.67 4.21
C LEU A 10 -28.46 24.76 5.43
N ALA A 11 -28.03 25.27 6.57
CA ALA A 11 -28.22 24.60 7.86
C ALA A 11 -29.72 24.27 8.05
N PRO A 12 -30.08 23.12 8.66
CA PRO A 12 -31.47 22.77 8.92
C PRO A 12 -32.15 23.88 9.73
N HIS A 13 -33.01 24.65 9.06
CA HIS A 13 -33.79 25.73 9.68
C HIS A 13 -35.23 25.64 9.22
N ILE A 14 -36.15 25.97 10.10
CA ILE A 14 -37.58 26.02 9.79
C ILE A 14 -37.89 27.45 9.31
N PRO A 15 -38.42 27.65 8.10
CA PRO A 15 -38.82 28.98 7.64
C PRO A 15 -39.81 29.63 8.62
N ALA A 16 -39.62 30.91 8.90
CA ALA A 16 -40.40 31.64 9.92
C ALA A 16 -41.92 31.63 9.64
N ASP A 17 -42.31 31.70 8.35
CA ASP A 17 -43.71 31.68 7.95
C ASP A 17 -44.38 30.33 8.23
N LEU A 18 -43.66 29.24 7.99
CA LEU A 18 -44.10 27.87 8.31
C LEU A 18 -44.30 27.69 9.81
N TYR A 19 -43.40 28.27 10.61
CA TYR A 19 -43.51 28.25 12.07
C TYR A 19 -44.72 29.03 12.58
N ARG A 20 -44.95 30.25 12.06
CA ARG A 20 -46.14 31.06 12.42
C ARG A 20 -47.44 30.40 11.98
N GLN A 21 -47.48 29.83 10.78
CA GLN A 21 -48.66 29.11 10.28
C GLN A 21 -48.97 27.89 11.16
N ALA A 22 -47.96 27.11 11.52
CA ALA A 22 -48.11 25.97 12.43
C ALA A 22 -48.62 26.40 13.81
N GLN A 23 -48.13 27.52 14.36
CA GLN A 23 -48.66 28.09 15.61
C GLN A 23 -50.14 28.48 15.51
N THR A 24 -50.53 29.18 14.44
CA THR A 24 -51.93 29.61 14.27
C THR A 24 -52.90 28.46 14.05
N THR A 25 -52.45 27.37 13.45
CA THR A 25 -53.28 26.21 13.08
C THR A 25 -53.21 25.09 14.13
N GLY A 26 -52.34 25.22 15.14
CA GLY A 26 -52.08 24.19 16.15
C GLY A 26 -51.46 22.91 15.56
N GLN A 27 -50.81 22.99 14.40
CA GLN A 27 -50.21 21.82 13.77
C GLN A 27 -48.86 21.46 14.43
N PRO A 28 -48.57 20.17 14.64
CA PRO A 28 -47.32 19.74 15.24
C PRO A 28 -46.15 19.94 14.28
N ILE A 29 -45.02 20.42 14.83
CA ILE A 29 -43.78 20.65 14.08
C ILE A 29 -42.81 19.50 14.40
N VAL A 30 -42.41 18.74 13.37
CA VAL A 30 -41.46 17.63 13.50
C VAL A 30 -40.12 18.04 12.88
N ILE A 31 -39.07 18.08 13.69
CA ILE A 31 -37.71 18.39 13.25
C ILE A 31 -36.92 17.09 13.14
N VAL A 32 -36.55 16.72 11.91
CA VAL A 32 -35.67 15.57 11.66
C VAL A 32 -34.27 16.09 11.44
N THR A 33 -33.35 15.73 12.34
CA THR A 33 -31.93 16.05 12.21
C THR A 33 -31.17 14.78 11.86
N HIS A 34 -30.45 14.80 10.74
CA HIS A 34 -29.53 13.73 10.39
C HIS A 34 -28.14 14.08 10.92
N THR A 35 -27.51 13.13 11.62
CA THR A 35 -26.09 13.25 11.97
C THR A 35 -25.28 13.20 10.67
N PRO A 36 -24.41 14.18 10.39
CA PRO A 36 -23.54 14.08 9.23
C PRO A 36 -22.68 12.82 9.35
N ALA A 37 -22.36 12.20 8.23
CA ALA A 37 -21.50 11.03 8.21
C ALA A 37 -20.19 11.38 8.95
N GLN A 38 -19.85 10.60 9.98
CA GLN A 38 -18.56 10.73 10.66
C GLN A 38 -17.46 10.63 9.60
N GLY A 39 -16.55 11.60 9.60
CA GLY A 39 -15.41 11.63 8.68
C GLY A 39 -14.67 10.28 8.65
N ARG A 40 -14.04 9.95 7.53
CA ARG A 40 -13.35 8.66 7.34
C ARG A 40 -12.40 8.41 8.51
N PRO A 41 -12.56 7.29 9.25
CA PRO A 41 -11.72 7.04 10.41
C PRO A 41 -10.26 6.84 9.96
N ALA A 42 -9.30 7.42 10.67
CA ALA A 42 -7.86 7.30 10.37
C ALA A 42 -7.41 5.83 10.21
N ARG A 43 -8.10 4.90 10.88
CA ARG A 43 -7.91 3.45 10.78
C ARG A 43 -8.08 2.90 9.35
N ALA A 44 -8.88 3.55 8.51
CA ALA A 44 -9.08 3.16 7.12
C ALA A 44 -7.79 3.26 6.28
N TYR A 45 -6.82 4.08 6.71
CA TYR A 45 -5.54 4.23 6.02
C TYR A 45 -4.45 3.29 6.53
N LEU A 46 -4.63 2.65 7.69
CA LEU A 46 -3.64 1.73 8.23
C LEU A 46 -3.50 0.47 7.38
N LEU A 47 -4.61 -0.07 6.89
CA LEU A 47 -4.64 -1.30 6.10
C LEU A 47 -3.82 -1.19 4.80
N PRO A 48 -4.02 -0.16 3.94
CA PRO A 48 -3.20 -0.01 2.74
C PRO A 48 -1.72 0.25 3.04
N ILE A 49 -1.41 1.02 4.09
CA ILE A 49 -0.01 1.28 4.49
C ILE A 49 0.69 -0.03 4.88
N VAL A 50 0.03 -0.87 5.68
CA VAL A 50 0.59 -2.16 6.10
C VAL A 50 0.85 -3.06 4.90
N VAL A 51 -0.11 -3.16 3.97
CA VAL A 51 0.03 -4.00 2.77
C VAL A 51 1.19 -3.53 1.88
N ILE A 52 1.29 -2.22 1.65
CA ILE A 52 2.35 -1.66 0.80
C ILE A 52 3.73 -1.87 1.44
N THR A 53 3.85 -1.59 2.75
CA THR A 53 5.13 -1.69 3.47
C THR A 53 5.62 -3.13 3.60
N THR A 54 4.74 -4.08 3.96
CA THR A 54 5.12 -5.51 4.02
C THR A 54 5.46 -6.07 2.64
N GLY A 55 4.73 -5.69 1.58
CA GLY A 55 5.05 -6.10 0.21
C GLY A 55 6.43 -5.60 -0.23
N ALA A 56 6.73 -4.32 -0.01
CA ALA A 56 8.02 -3.73 -0.35
C ALA A 56 9.17 -4.39 0.41
N LEU A 57 9.02 -4.59 1.73
CA LEU A 57 10.01 -5.28 2.57
C LEU A 57 10.22 -6.73 2.13
N GLY A 58 9.16 -7.44 1.78
CA GLY A 58 9.24 -8.81 1.27
C GLY A 58 10.03 -8.92 -0.03
N ILE A 59 9.79 -8.01 -0.98
CA ILE A 59 10.52 -7.98 -2.26
C ILE A 59 12.00 -7.67 -2.02
N VAL A 60 12.31 -6.61 -1.28
CA VAL A 60 13.69 -6.22 -0.98
C VAL A 60 14.43 -7.33 -0.23
N GLY A 61 13.78 -7.94 0.77
CA GLY A 61 14.34 -9.06 1.51
C GLY A 61 14.60 -10.29 0.64
N THR A 62 13.71 -10.59 -0.30
CA THR A 62 13.88 -11.71 -1.24
C THR A 62 15.07 -11.49 -2.16
N PHE A 63 15.20 -10.30 -2.75
CA PHE A 63 16.36 -9.97 -3.58
C PHE A 63 17.67 -10.00 -2.78
N ALA A 64 17.67 -9.43 -1.57
CA ALA A 64 18.82 -9.47 -0.68
C ALA A 64 19.23 -10.91 -0.34
N ALA A 65 18.26 -11.78 -0.02
CA ALA A 65 18.52 -13.19 0.27
C ALA A 65 19.11 -13.92 -0.94
N VAL A 66 18.54 -13.75 -2.14
CA VAL A 66 19.07 -14.38 -3.37
C VAL A 66 20.51 -13.95 -3.63
N LEU A 67 20.79 -12.65 -3.53
CA LEU A 67 22.15 -12.13 -3.72
C LEU A 67 23.11 -12.64 -2.64
N ALA A 68 22.68 -12.72 -1.39
CA ALA A 68 23.49 -13.26 -0.30
C ALA A 68 23.82 -14.75 -0.50
N LEU A 69 22.85 -15.56 -0.96
CA LEU A 69 23.10 -16.97 -1.28
C LEU A 69 24.09 -17.11 -2.43
N LEU A 70 23.95 -16.30 -3.49
CA LEU A 70 24.85 -16.33 -4.64
C LEU A 70 26.28 -15.92 -4.25
N ASP A 71 26.43 -14.85 -3.47
CA ASP A 71 27.74 -14.38 -3.01
C ASP A 71 28.42 -15.41 -2.10
N TYR A 72 27.66 -16.00 -1.19
CA TYR A 72 28.15 -17.08 -0.32
C TYR A 72 28.59 -18.31 -1.13
N ALA A 73 27.80 -18.72 -2.14
CA ALA A 73 28.15 -19.82 -3.01
C ALA A 73 29.41 -19.52 -3.84
N ALA A 74 29.52 -18.31 -4.39
CA ALA A 74 30.68 -17.87 -5.17
C ALA A 74 31.95 -17.82 -4.31
N HIS A 75 31.86 -17.27 -3.10
CA HIS A 75 32.96 -17.24 -2.14
C HIS A 75 33.42 -18.66 -1.77
N THR A 76 32.48 -19.56 -1.53
CA THR A 76 32.79 -20.96 -1.20
C THR A 76 33.45 -21.66 -2.39
N ALA A 77 32.92 -21.48 -3.60
CA ALA A 77 33.50 -22.06 -4.81
C ALA A 77 34.91 -21.53 -5.10
N ALA A 78 35.12 -20.22 -4.92
CA ALA A 78 36.43 -19.59 -5.07
C ALA A 78 37.43 -20.08 -4.02
N ALA A 79 37.00 -20.23 -2.76
CA ALA A 79 37.83 -20.79 -1.70
C ALA A 79 38.24 -22.25 -2.00
N ILE A 80 37.30 -23.07 -2.48
CA ILE A 80 37.59 -24.46 -2.86
C ILE A 80 38.51 -24.50 -4.08
N ALA A 81 38.26 -23.70 -5.12
CA ALA A 81 39.12 -23.62 -6.30
C ALA A 81 40.54 -23.12 -5.99
N GLY A 82 40.65 -22.14 -5.08
CA GLY A 82 41.94 -21.64 -4.60
C GLY A 82 42.71 -22.66 -3.77
N ALA A 83 42.02 -23.46 -2.96
CA ALA A 83 42.63 -24.50 -2.15
C ALA A 83 42.97 -25.78 -2.93
N ALA A 84 42.18 -26.14 -3.95
CA ALA A 84 42.32 -27.39 -4.69
C ALA A 84 43.23 -27.29 -5.95
N GLY A 85 43.62 -26.09 -6.38
CA GLY A 85 44.22 -25.91 -7.71
C GLY A 85 43.17 -26.11 -8.82
N PRO A 86 43.53 -26.03 -10.13
CA PRO A 86 42.56 -26.01 -11.22
C PRO A 86 41.65 -27.26 -11.20
N ILE A 87 40.41 -27.07 -10.76
CA ILE A 87 39.42 -28.13 -10.57
C ILE A 87 38.88 -28.56 -11.94
N GLY A 88 39.34 -29.69 -12.44
CA GLY A 88 38.70 -30.42 -13.53
C GLY A 88 37.73 -31.44 -12.96
N ILE A 89 36.43 -31.31 -13.26
CA ILE A 89 35.44 -32.35 -12.95
C ILE A 89 35.40 -33.30 -14.16
N GLY A 90 35.79 -34.56 -13.96
CA GLY A 90 35.65 -35.61 -14.99
C GLY A 90 36.71 -35.61 -16.11
N GLY A 91 37.96 -35.21 -15.83
CA GLY A 91 39.06 -35.27 -16.81
C GLY A 91 39.08 -34.14 -17.84
N LEU A 92 38.08 -33.24 -17.83
CA LEU A 92 38.09 -31.98 -18.57
C LEU A 92 38.73 -30.89 -17.71
N THR A 93 40.05 -30.81 -17.74
CA THR A 93 40.75 -29.58 -17.32
C THR A 93 40.44 -28.48 -18.33
N LEU A 94 39.58 -27.53 -17.95
CA LEU A 94 39.43 -26.26 -18.67
C LEU A 94 40.74 -25.46 -18.53
N LYS A 95 41.70 -25.73 -19.42
CA LYS A 95 42.80 -24.79 -19.69
C LYS A 95 42.21 -23.56 -20.36
N LEU A 96 41.81 -22.57 -19.57
CA LEU A 96 41.36 -21.25 -20.03
C LEU A 96 42.48 -20.36 -20.58
N THR A 97 43.68 -20.90 -20.84
CA THR A 97 44.78 -20.18 -21.46
C THR A 97 45.18 -20.85 -22.77
N ARG A 98 44.64 -20.35 -23.89
CA ARG A 98 45.17 -20.63 -25.23
C ARG A 98 46.46 -19.82 -25.41
N PRO A 99 47.64 -20.41 -25.57
CA PRO A 99 48.81 -19.64 -25.99
C PRO A 99 48.58 -19.18 -27.43
N LYS A 100 48.68 -17.88 -27.67
CA LYS A 100 48.76 -17.30 -29.02
C LYS A 100 50.12 -17.69 -29.60
N GLY A 101 50.14 -18.76 -30.37
CA GLY A 101 51.30 -19.17 -31.17
C GLY A 101 51.61 -18.13 -32.24
N LYS A 102 52.91 -17.87 -32.43
CA LYS A 102 53.47 -17.02 -33.48
C LYS A 102 53.11 -17.53 -34.87
#